data_AF-A0A533RMH6-F1
#
_entry.id   AF-A0A533RMH6-F1
#
_cell.length_a   1.000
_cell.length_b   1.000
_cell.length_c   1.000
_cell.angle_alpha   90.00
_cell.angle_beta   90.00
_cell.angle_gamma   90.00
#
_symmetry.space_group_name_H-M   'P 1'
#
loop_
_entity.id
_entity.type
_entity.pdbx_description
1 polymer ?
#
loop_
_entity_poly.entity_id
_entity_poly.type
_entity_poly.pdbx_seq_one_letter_code
_entity_poly.pdbx_strand_id
1 'polypeptide(L)'
;MCPTMGRDARWQDSIGDARMPTPTLEEYLEVIYKLSRDGSVRPTMIADAIGVSGPTVTATLRRLEAQGLVARQGTDVVLTEDGLSESLLIVRKHRVAERFLVDTL
;
A
#
# COMPACT_ATOMS: atom_id res chain seq x y z
N MET A 1 -38.46 -33.43 -19.28
CA MET A 1 -37.86 -33.88 -18.01
C MET A 1 -36.63 -33.01 -17.75
N CYS A 2 -36.80 -31.87 -17.07
CA CYS A 2 -35.70 -30.98 -16.72
C CYS A 2 -35.07 -31.45 -15.39
N PRO A 3 -33.74 -31.52 -15.27
CA PRO A 3 -33.10 -31.59 -13.97
C PRO A 3 -32.90 -30.19 -13.41
N THR A 4 -33.29 -30.07 -12.15
CA THR A 4 -33.08 -28.98 -11.21
C THR A 4 -31.59 -28.82 -10.88
N MET A 5 -31.10 -27.57 -10.87
CA MET A 5 -30.37 -26.97 -9.74
C MET A 5 -29.74 -25.66 -10.20
N GLY A 6 -30.34 -24.56 -9.74
CA GLY A 6 -29.69 -23.26 -9.70
C GLY A 6 -28.49 -23.31 -8.77
N ARG A 7 -27.37 -22.78 -9.26
CA ARG A 7 -26.32 -22.22 -8.43
C ARG A 7 -25.93 -20.92 -9.09
N ASP A 8 -26.52 -19.86 -8.55
CA ASP A 8 -26.07 -18.50 -8.71
C ASP A 8 -24.57 -18.42 -8.35
N ALA A 9 -23.73 -18.50 -9.37
CA ALA A 9 -22.35 -18.07 -9.31
C ALA A 9 -22.20 -16.86 -10.24
N ARG A 10 -23.07 -15.86 -10.03
CA ARG A 10 -22.74 -14.45 -10.29
C ARG A 10 -21.67 -14.06 -9.28
N TRP A 11 -20.44 -14.52 -9.47
CA TRP A 11 -19.30 -13.81 -8.93
C TRP A 11 -19.18 -12.50 -9.70
N GLN A 12 -19.08 -11.44 -8.92
CA GLN A 12 -19.11 -10.06 -9.33
C GLN A 12 -17.95 -9.73 -10.29
N ASP A 13 -18.18 -9.79 -11.60
CA ASP A 13 -17.34 -9.13 -12.61
C ASP A 13 -18.07 -7.93 -13.21
N SER A 14 -18.60 -7.08 -12.34
CA SER A 14 -19.28 -5.84 -12.73
C SER A 14 -18.93 -4.70 -11.79
N ILE A 15 -17.64 -4.47 -11.57
CA ILE A 15 -17.11 -3.12 -11.30
C ILE A 15 -15.77 -2.99 -12.04
N GLY A 16 -15.86 -2.75 -13.35
CA GLY A 16 -14.82 -2.00 -14.04
C GLY A 16 -14.92 -0.54 -13.60
N ASP A 17 -14.28 -0.20 -12.49
CA ASP A 17 -14.06 1.20 -12.11
C ASP A 17 -12.82 1.72 -12.85
N ALA A 18 -13.05 2.78 -13.60
CA ALA A 18 -12.04 3.53 -14.30
C ALA A 18 -11.12 4.17 -13.25
N ARG A 19 -9.87 3.68 -13.20
CA ARG A 19 -8.76 4.19 -12.38
C ARG A 19 -8.96 3.99 -10.88
N MET A 20 -9.08 2.73 -10.42
CA MET A 20 -8.55 2.39 -9.10
C MET A 20 -7.06 2.74 -9.12
N PRO A 21 -6.58 3.76 -8.37
CA PRO A 21 -5.15 4.01 -8.31
C PRO A 21 -4.55 2.80 -7.60
N THR A 22 -3.86 1.94 -8.34
CA THR A 22 -3.01 0.94 -7.70
C THR A 22 -2.02 1.71 -6.84
N PRO A 23 -1.95 1.44 -5.53
CA PRO A 23 -1.09 2.20 -4.65
C PRO A 23 0.35 2.11 -5.15
N THR A 24 0.96 3.28 -5.31
CA THR A 24 2.30 3.40 -5.91
C THR A 24 3.36 2.95 -4.92
N LEU A 25 4.58 2.68 -5.38
CA LEU A 25 5.71 2.37 -4.47
C LEU A 25 5.92 3.49 -3.44
N GLU A 26 5.67 4.74 -3.82
CA GLU A 26 5.78 5.91 -2.95
C GLU A 26 4.77 5.85 -1.79
N GLU A 27 3.54 5.44 -2.07
CA GLU A 27 2.48 5.30 -1.07
C GLU A 27 2.80 4.22 -0.03
N TYR A 28 3.39 3.10 -0.47
CA TYR A 28 3.88 2.07 0.45
C TYR A 28 5.01 2.58 1.34
N LEU A 29 5.98 3.31 0.78
CA LEU A 29 7.08 3.90 1.54
C LEU A 29 6.56 4.89 2.59
N GLU A 30 5.62 5.74 2.19
CA GLU A 30 4.99 6.69 3.11
C GLU A 30 4.25 5.99 4.26
N VAL A 31 3.46 4.95 3.97
CA VAL A 31 2.74 4.19 4.99
C VAL A 31 3.69 3.44 5.91
N ILE A 32 4.71 2.78 5.37
CA ILE A 32 5.72 2.08 6.19
C ILE A 32 6.45 3.08 7.09
N TYR A 33 6.82 4.25 6.56
CA TYR A 33 7.42 5.31 7.35
C TYR A 33 6.51 5.79 8.48
N LYS A 34 5.23 6.08 8.19
CA LYS A 34 4.24 6.48 9.20
C LYS A 34 4.11 5.42 10.30
N LEU A 35 3.89 4.16 9.93
CA LEU A 35 3.75 3.05 10.87
C LEU A 35 5.03 2.81 11.69
N SER A 36 6.21 2.99 11.10
CA SER A 36 7.49 2.80 11.80
C SER A 36 7.73 3.80 12.93
N ARG A 37 7.01 4.94 12.92
CA ARG A 37 7.07 5.92 14.01
C ARG A 37 6.28 5.49 15.24
N ASP A 38 5.27 4.65 15.03
CA ASP A 38 4.40 4.14 16.09
C ASP A 38 4.89 2.79 16.63
N GLY A 39 5.82 2.11 15.93
CA GLY A 39 6.50 0.90 16.40
C GLY A 39 6.87 -0.07 15.27
N SER A 40 6.91 -1.36 15.60
CA SER A 40 7.15 -2.45 14.63
C SER A 40 6.12 -2.46 13.51
N VAL A 41 6.55 -2.51 12.26
CA VAL A 41 5.63 -2.54 11.11
C VAL A 41 5.42 -3.98 10.63
N ARG A 42 4.16 -4.38 10.46
CA ARG A 42 3.80 -5.72 9.95
C ARG A 42 3.08 -5.62 8.60
N PRO A 43 3.25 -6.59 7.68
CA PRO A 43 2.57 -6.57 6.38
C PRO A 43 1.05 -6.48 6.47
N THR A 44 0.45 -7.05 7.50
CA THR A 44 -1.00 -6.94 7.75
C THR A 44 -1.41 -5.50 8.01
N MET A 45 -0.63 -4.75 8.80
CA MET A 45 -0.91 -3.34 9.08
C MET A 45 -0.74 -2.47 7.83
N ILE A 46 0.23 -2.79 6.98
CA ILE A 46 0.41 -2.12 5.68
C ILE A 46 -0.80 -2.39 4.77
N ALA A 47 -1.27 -3.64 4.73
CA ALA A 47 -2.46 -4.02 3.97
C ALA A 47 -3.70 -3.28 4.44
N ASP A 48 -3.91 -3.22 5.75
CA ASP A 48 -5.04 -2.53 6.37
C ASP A 48 -4.98 -1.01 6.13
N ALA A 49 -3.80 -0.41 6.21
CA ALA A 49 -3.60 1.03 6.01
C ALA A 49 -3.82 1.46 4.56
N ILE A 50 -3.43 0.63 3.58
CA ILE A 50 -3.54 0.92 2.15
C ILE A 50 -4.88 0.41 1.57
N GLY A 51 -5.55 -0.54 2.24
CA GLY A 51 -6.81 -1.14 1.77
C GLY A 51 -6.62 -2.16 0.65
N VAL A 52 -5.48 -2.85 0.61
CA VAL A 52 -5.16 -3.86 -0.42
C VAL A 52 -5.03 -5.25 0.18
N SER A 53 -5.10 -6.27 -0.70
CA SER A 53 -4.92 -7.66 -0.26
C SER A 53 -3.49 -7.94 0.23
N GLY A 54 -3.35 -8.82 1.22
CA GLY A 54 -2.04 -9.26 1.74
C GLY A 54 -1.08 -9.82 0.66
N PRO A 55 -1.55 -10.60 -0.34
CA PRO A 55 -0.72 -11.01 -1.47
C PRO A 55 -0.17 -9.83 -2.28
N THR A 56 -0.98 -8.80 -2.52
CA THR A 56 -0.54 -7.57 -3.23
C THR A 56 0.56 -6.87 -2.44
N VAL A 57 0.39 -6.70 -1.13
CA VAL A 57 1.43 -6.11 -0.26
C VAL A 57 2.71 -6.91 -0.32
N THR A 58 2.61 -8.25 -0.25
CA THR A 58 3.79 -9.11 -0.29
C THR A 58 4.54 -8.99 -1.62
N ALA A 59 3.82 -8.90 -2.74
CA ALA A 59 4.43 -8.67 -4.05
C ALA A 59 5.13 -7.32 -4.15
N THR A 60 4.54 -6.26 -3.59
CA THR A 60 5.13 -4.91 -3.58
C THR A 60 6.32 -4.82 -2.63
N LEU A 61 6.24 -5.41 -1.43
CA LEU A 61 7.36 -5.47 -0.48
C LEU A 61 8.58 -6.14 -1.10
N ARG A 62 8.41 -7.24 -1.85
CA ARG A 62 9.52 -7.87 -2.59
C ARG A 62 10.17 -6.95 -3.61
N ARG A 63 9.41 -6.05 -4.24
CA ARG A 63 9.95 -5.05 -5.18
C ARG A 63 10.75 -3.99 -4.44
N LEU A 64 10.25 -3.51 -3.31
CA LEU A 64 10.96 -2.56 -2.45
C LEU A 64 12.25 -3.17 -1.86
N GLU A 65 12.21 -4.46 -1.49
CA GLU A 65 13.40 -5.21 -1.04
C GLU A 65 14.44 -5.33 -2.16
N ALA A 66 14.00 -5.65 -3.39
CA ALA A 66 14.89 -5.72 -4.54
C ALA A 66 15.53 -4.37 -4.89
N GLN A 67 14.86 -3.26 -4.55
CA GLN A 67 15.39 -1.90 -4.69
C GLN A 67 16.22 -1.45 -3.48
N GLY A 68 16.37 -2.28 -2.44
CA GLY A 68 17.13 -1.94 -1.23
C GLY A 68 16.46 -0.90 -0.33
N LEU A 69 15.16 -0.64 -0.50
CA LEU A 69 14.43 0.40 0.25
C LEU A 69 13.81 -0.12 1.55
N VAL A 70 13.52 -1.42 1.62
CA VAL A 70 12.99 -2.06 2.83
C VAL A 70 13.73 -3.37 3.09
N ALA A 71 13.76 -3.78 4.35
CA ALA A 71 14.30 -5.05 4.79
C ALA A 71 13.28 -5.76 5.71
N ARG A 72 13.27 -7.10 5.69
CA ARG A 72 12.48 -7.88 6.65
C ARG A 72 13.33 -8.29 7.84
N GLN A 73 12.84 -8.03 9.04
CA GLN A 73 13.40 -8.56 10.29
C GLN A 73 12.36 -9.50 10.92
N GLY A 74 12.47 -10.79 10.62
CA GLY A 74 11.47 -11.78 11.04
C GLY A 74 10.10 -11.52 10.41
N THR A 75 9.12 -11.15 11.24
CA THR A 75 7.78 -10.78 10.78
C THR A 75 7.66 -9.31 10.37
N ASP A 76 8.62 -8.50 10.79
CA ASP A 76 8.53 -7.06 10.72
C ASP A 76 9.19 -6.52 9.45
N VAL A 77 8.72 -5.36 9.00
CA VAL A 77 9.25 -4.63 7.86
C VAL A 77 9.94 -3.38 8.40
N VAL A 78 11.16 -3.14 7.96
CA VAL A 78 11.98 -2.01 8.41
C VAL A 78 12.47 -1.25 7.18
N LEU A 79 12.45 0.08 7.25
CA LEU A 79 13.06 0.92 6.23
C LEU A 79 14.58 0.83 6.31
N THR A 80 15.23 0.74 5.16
CA THR A 80 16.68 0.98 5.07
C THR A 80 16.96 2.48 5.13
N GLU A 81 18.23 2.87 5.16
CA GLU A 81 18.62 4.28 5.12
C GLU A 81 18.16 4.98 3.83
N ASP A 82 18.27 4.27 2.69
CA ASP A 82 17.79 4.76 1.39
C ASP A 82 16.26 4.87 1.37
N GLY A 83 15.55 3.84 1.85
CA GLY A 83 14.10 3.86 1.94
C GLY A 83 13.57 4.95 2.86
N LEU A 84 14.26 5.22 3.98
CA LEU A 84 13.93 6.31 4.88
C LEU A 84 14.10 7.67 4.18
N SER A 85 15.18 7.86 3.44
CA SER A 85 15.46 9.10 2.69
C SER A 85 14.40 9.36 1.61
N GLU A 86 14.06 8.33 0.82
CA GLU A 86 12.99 8.39 -0.18
C GLU A 86 11.63 8.70 0.46
N SER A 87 11.28 7.99 1.55
CA SER A 87 10.03 8.21 2.28
C SER A 87 9.91 9.65 2.78
N LEU A 88 10.99 10.23 3.29
CA LEU A 88 11.02 11.62 3.76
C LEU A 88 10.81 12.62 2.62
N LEU A 89 11.38 12.36 1.44
CA LEU A 89 11.16 13.19 0.25
C LEU A 89 9.69 13.15 -0.18
N ILE A 90 9.09 11.95 -0.21
CA ILE A 90 7.68 11.74 -0.55
C ILE A 90 6.78 12.48 0.44
N VAL A 91 6.97 12.28 1.74
CA VAL A 91 6.20 12.96 2.80
C VAL A 91 6.35 14.48 2.72
N ARG A 92 7.56 14.97 2.41
CA ARG A 92 7.80 16.41 2.26
C ARG A 92 7.06 16.99 1.06
N LYS A 93 7.04 16.28 -0.08
CA LYS A 93 6.27 16.70 -1.27
C LYS A 93 4.78 16.79 -0.96
N HIS A 94 4.23 15.78 -0.29
CA HIS A 94 2.81 15.76 0.11
C HIS A 94 2.47 16.90 1.07
N ARG A 95 3.31 17.18 2.08
CA ARG A 95 3.10 18.29 3.02
C ARG A 95 3.12 19.67 2.36
N VAL A 96 3.94 19.85 1.32
CA VAL A 96 3.98 21.11 0.56
C VAL A 96 2.75 21.25 -0.32
N ALA A 97 2.32 20.17 -0.97
CA ALA A 97 1.09 20.16 -1.77
C ALA A 97 -0.17 20.37 -0.90
N GLU A 98 -0.26 19.74 0.27
CA GLU A 98 -1.35 19.93 1.24
C GLU A 98 -1.41 21.37 1.75
N ARG A 99 -0.26 21.99 2.07
CA ARG A 99 -0.24 23.41 2.48
C ARG A 99 -0.61 24.36 1.36
N PHE A 100 -0.17 24.09 0.13
CA PHE A 100 -0.52 24.91 -1.02
C PHE A 100 -2.04 24.88 -1.31
N LEU A 101 -2.68 23.72 -1.13
CA LEU A 101 -4.13 23.57 -1.29
C LEU A 101 -4.97 24.26 -0.20
N VAL A 102 -4.43 24.46 1.00
CA VAL A 102 -5.14 25.16 2.10
C VAL A 102 -5.05 26.70 1.94
N ASP A 103 -4.01 27.22 1.29
CA ASP A 103 -3.79 28.66 1.11
C ASP A 103 -4.61 29.30 -0.05
N THR A 104 -5.53 28.55 -0.68
CA THR A 104 -6.36 29.05 -1.81
C THR A 104 -7.87 29.13 -1.54
N LEU A 105 -8.30 29.02 -0.27
CA LEU A 105 -9.71 29.17 0.15
C LEU A 105 -9.98 30.50 0.84
#